data_AF-A0A7S6RGE6-F1
#
_entry.id   AF-A0A7S6RGE6-F1
#
_cell.length_a   1.000
_cell.length_b   1.000
_cell.length_c   1.000
_cell.angle_alpha   90.00
_cell.angle_beta   90.00
_cell.angle_gamma   90.00
#
_symmetry.space_group_name_H-M   'P 1'
#
loop_
_entity.id
_entity.type
_entity.pdbx_description
1 polymer ?
#
loop_
_entity_poly.entity_id
_entity_poly.type
_entity_poly.pdbx_seq_one_letter_code
_entity_poly.pdbx_strand_id
1 'polypeptide(L)'
;MMGKINNQKFVQIPSAKLKNRIEKLCKQYKIQFVETEESYTSKASFLDGDMLPTFGDKPKGWQSSGKPVNRGLFRTAKNILLNADANGAANISAKVAIKVGLGLSGISRVSLIAPLKVRLWTFQESPRLEAGGSIK
;
A
#
# COMPACT_ATOMS: atom_id res chain seq x y z
N MET A 1 13.75 11.19 10.22
CA MET A 1 12.66 11.20 11.21
C MET A 1 11.64 12.25 10.79
N MET A 2 10.35 12.00 10.96
CA MET A 2 9.31 13.02 10.71
C MET A 2 9.56 14.21 11.66
N GLY A 3 9.60 15.44 11.12
CA GLY A 3 9.74 16.64 11.94
C GLY A 3 8.49 16.93 12.78
N LYS A 4 8.64 17.77 13.81
CA LYS A 4 7.60 18.17 14.76
C LYS A 4 6.26 18.59 14.11
N ILE A 5 6.34 19.35 13.02
CA ILE A 5 5.16 19.85 12.27
C ILE A 5 4.43 18.69 11.56
N ASN A 6 5.16 17.76 10.97
CA ASN A 6 4.55 16.60 10.31
C ASN A 6 3.92 15.67 11.35
N ASN A 7 4.57 15.46 12.49
CA ASN A 7 4.03 14.62 13.56
C ASN A 7 2.69 15.15 14.10
N GLN A 8 2.56 16.46 14.32
CA GLN A 8 1.29 17.06 14.75
C GLN A 8 0.16 16.83 13.75
N LYS A 9 0.43 16.92 12.44
CA LYS A 9 -0.57 16.63 11.40
C LYS A 9 -0.96 15.16 11.37
N PHE A 10 0.00 14.25 11.55
CA PHE A 10 -0.24 12.81 11.51
C PHE A 10 -1.03 12.30 12.73
N VAL A 11 -0.77 12.82 13.93
CA VAL A 11 -1.48 12.42 15.17
C VAL A 11 -2.98 12.74 15.10
N GLN A 12 -3.38 13.76 14.33
CA GLN A 12 -4.78 14.14 14.16
C GLN A 12 -5.54 13.24 13.15
N ILE A 13 -4.83 12.43 12.35
CA ILE A 13 -5.47 11.54 11.38
C ILE A 13 -5.99 10.29 12.11
N PRO A 14 -7.31 9.99 12.08
CA PRO A 14 -7.88 8.86 12.79
C PRO A 14 -7.65 7.53 12.03
N SER A 15 -6.39 7.17 11.80
CA SER A 15 -5.98 6.01 11.00
C SER A 15 -6.60 4.70 11.50
N ALA A 16 -6.65 4.50 12.81
CA ALA A 16 -7.29 3.32 13.42
C ALA A 16 -8.79 3.23 13.10
N LYS A 17 -9.52 4.36 13.13
CA LYS A 17 -10.96 4.38 12.78
C LYS A 17 -11.17 4.05 11.31
N LEU A 18 -10.33 4.60 10.43
CA LEU A 18 -10.36 4.30 8.99
C LEU A 18 -10.09 2.82 8.73
N LYS A 19 -9.04 2.26 9.33
CA LYS A 19 -8.71 0.83 9.23
C LYS A 19 -9.88 -0.05 9.66
N ASN A 20 -10.45 0.22 10.83
CA ASN A 20 -11.59 -0.54 11.36
C ASN A 20 -12.81 -0.46 10.43
N ARG A 21 -13.04 0.68 9.78
CA ARG A 21 -14.13 0.83 8.81
C ARG A 21 -13.86 0.01 7.53
N ILE A 22 -12.64 0.05 7.01
CA ILE A 22 -12.23 -0.74 5.84
C ILE A 22 -12.39 -2.22 6.14
N GLU A 23 -11.88 -2.71 7.27
CA GLU A 23 -12.00 -4.11 7.68
C GLU A 23 -13.47 -4.56 7.75
N LYS A 24 -14.35 -3.75 8.35
CA LYS A 24 -15.79 -4.04 8.41
C LYS A 24 -16.42 -4.14 7.02
N LEU A 25 -16.09 -3.22 6.12
CA LEU A 25 -16.59 -3.25 4.75
C LEU A 25 -16.06 -4.48 4.00
N CYS A 26 -14.77 -4.80 4.13
CA CYS A 26 -14.19 -6.00 3.55
C CYS A 26 -14.93 -7.26 4.00
N LYS A 27 -15.19 -7.40 5.31
CA LYS A 27 -16.01 -8.51 5.86
C LYS A 27 -17.40 -8.57 5.25
N GLN A 28 -18.07 -7.43 5.12
CA GLN A 28 -19.41 -7.34 4.54
C GLN A 28 -19.45 -7.78 3.07
N TYR A 29 -18.44 -7.42 2.28
CA TYR A 29 -18.33 -7.79 0.87
C TYR A 29 -17.56 -9.10 0.63
N LYS A 30 -17.26 -9.87 1.68
CA LYS A 30 -16.48 -11.13 1.61
C LYS A 30 -15.08 -10.94 0.97
N ILE A 31 -14.49 -9.76 1.15
CA ILE A 31 -13.11 -9.44 0.76
C ILE A 31 -12.20 -9.77 1.94
N GLN A 32 -11.13 -10.53 1.67
CA GLN A 32 -10.14 -10.85 2.69
C GLN A 32 -9.33 -9.60 3.06
N PHE A 33 -9.38 -9.20 4.33
CA PHE A 33 -8.56 -8.12 4.86
C PHE A 33 -7.32 -8.70 5.55
N VAL A 34 -6.14 -8.21 5.18
CA VAL A 34 -4.86 -8.64 5.75
C VAL A 34 -4.06 -7.41 6.18
N GLU A 35 -3.72 -7.37 7.46
CA GLU A 35 -2.87 -6.31 8.01
C GLU A 35 -1.39 -6.69 7.91
N THR A 36 -0.56 -5.74 7.49
CA THR A 36 0.90 -5.87 7.43
C THR A 36 1.56 -4.55 7.80
N GLU A 37 2.85 -4.62 8.15
CA GLU A 37 3.63 -3.47 8.57
C GLU A 37 4.34 -2.77 7.39
N GLU A 38 4.52 -1.46 7.47
CA GLU A 38 4.97 -0.61 6.35
C GLU A 38 6.48 -0.33 6.31
N SER A 39 7.30 -1.04 7.08
CA SER A 39 8.75 -0.81 7.15
C SER A 39 9.39 -0.92 5.79
N TYR A 40 10.21 0.08 5.45
CA TYR A 40 11.02 0.16 4.23
C TYR A 40 10.24 0.18 2.91
N THR A 41 8.90 0.15 2.90
CA THR A 41 8.09 0.11 1.67
C THR A 41 8.18 1.39 0.83
N SER A 42 8.50 2.52 1.46
CA SER A 42 8.75 3.80 0.78
C SER A 42 10.20 3.98 0.29
N LYS A 43 11.10 3.05 0.64
CA LYS A 43 12.53 3.11 0.29
C LYS A 43 12.90 2.04 -0.73
N ALA A 44 12.40 0.84 -0.55
CA ALA A 44 12.64 -0.29 -1.44
C ALA A 44 12.04 -0.05 -2.83
N SER A 45 12.75 -0.50 -3.85
CA SER A 45 12.27 -0.51 -5.23
C SER A 45 11.57 -1.82 -5.53
N PHE A 46 10.28 -1.75 -5.84
CA PHE A 46 9.51 -2.93 -6.23
C PHE A 46 10.05 -3.54 -7.53
N LEU A 47 10.36 -2.70 -8.53
CA LEU A 47 10.81 -3.17 -9.85
C LEU A 47 12.22 -3.77 -9.86
N ASP A 48 13.05 -3.42 -8.88
CA ASP A 48 14.38 -3.99 -8.73
C ASP A 48 14.36 -5.26 -7.83
N GLY A 49 13.20 -5.61 -7.25
CA GLY A 49 13.04 -6.79 -6.41
C GLY A 49 13.72 -6.66 -5.05
N ASP A 50 13.75 -5.45 -4.48
CA ASP A 50 14.39 -5.19 -3.20
C ASP A 50 13.79 -6.06 -2.08
N MET A 51 14.66 -6.61 -1.23
CA MET A 51 14.24 -7.26 0.01
C MET A 51 13.51 -6.25 0.91
N LEU A 52 12.38 -6.67 1.47
CA LEU A 52 11.55 -5.89 2.37
C LEU A 52 11.66 -6.43 3.81
N PRO A 53 12.67 -6.00 4.60
CA PRO A 53 12.83 -6.49 5.96
C PRO A 53 11.71 -5.97 6.87
N THR A 54 11.44 -6.72 7.93
CA THR A 54 10.58 -6.31 9.04
C THR A 54 11.28 -5.30 9.93
N PHE A 55 10.51 -4.52 10.70
CA PHE A 55 11.10 -3.63 11.70
C PHE A 55 11.91 -4.44 12.72
N GLY A 56 13.17 -4.08 12.94
CA GLY A 56 14.07 -4.81 13.84
C GLY A 56 14.94 -5.87 13.15
N ASP A 57 14.43 -6.51 12.09
CA ASP A 57 15.13 -7.64 11.43
C ASP A 57 15.86 -7.22 10.15
N LYS A 58 16.26 -5.95 10.04
CA LYS A 58 17.00 -5.47 8.88
C LYS A 58 18.42 -6.04 8.89
N PRO A 59 18.86 -6.76 7.84
CA PRO A 59 20.22 -7.27 7.74
C PRO A 59 21.28 -6.17 7.81
N LYS A 60 22.45 -6.49 8.38
CA LYS A 60 23.60 -5.57 8.38
C LYS A 60 24.02 -5.29 6.94
N GLY A 61 24.12 -4.01 6.58
CA GLY A 61 24.49 -3.59 5.23
C GLY A 61 23.33 -3.54 4.23
N TRP A 62 22.08 -3.79 4.64
CA TRP A 62 20.93 -3.62 3.75
C TRP A 62 20.85 -2.19 3.21
N GLN A 63 20.69 -2.07 1.89
CA GLN A 63 20.46 -0.83 1.17
C GLN A 63 19.36 -1.07 0.13
N SER A 64 18.47 -0.08 -0.02
CA SER A 64 17.53 -0.09 -1.15
C SER A 64 18.27 0.25 -2.43
N SER A 65 17.89 -0.39 -3.52
CA SER A 65 18.45 -0.11 -4.85
C SER A 65 17.90 1.19 -5.45
N GLY A 66 16.66 1.53 -5.10
CA GLY A 66 16.00 2.78 -5.48
C GLY A 66 16.01 3.86 -4.39
N LYS A 67 15.52 5.05 -4.75
CA LYS A 67 15.34 6.17 -3.81
C LYS A 67 14.18 7.10 -4.20
N PRO A 68 13.50 7.70 -3.20
CA PRO A 68 12.60 8.82 -3.44
C PRO A 68 13.37 10.02 -4.00
N VAL A 69 12.76 10.74 -4.95
CA VAL A 69 13.37 11.95 -5.56
C VAL A 69 12.70 13.20 -5.04
N ASN A 70 11.39 13.29 -5.17
CA ASN A 70 10.56 14.36 -4.66
C ASN A 70 9.16 13.80 -4.32
N ARG A 71 8.24 14.67 -3.88
CA ARG A 71 6.89 14.23 -3.49
C ARG A 71 6.18 13.58 -4.68
N GLY A 72 5.77 12.33 -4.52
CA GLY A 72 5.05 11.56 -5.53
C GLY A 72 5.94 10.82 -6.54
N LEU A 73 7.27 10.97 -6.48
CA LEU A 73 8.18 10.36 -7.44
C LEU A 73 9.26 9.49 -6.78
N PHE A 74 9.40 8.28 -7.28
CA PHE A 74 10.43 7.32 -6.88
C PHE A 74 11.32 6.98 -8.07
N ARG A 75 12.62 6.76 -7.84
CA ARG A 75 13.58 6.38 -8.88
C ARG A 75 14.19 5.02 -8.57
N THR A 76 14.09 4.09 -9.51
CA THR A 76 14.71 2.76 -9.44
C THR A 76 16.22 2.80 -9.67
N ALA A 77 16.92 1.69 -9.45
CA ALA A 77 18.35 1.57 -9.77
C ALA A 77 18.65 1.81 -11.26
N LYS A 78 17.72 1.43 -12.13
CA LYS A 78 17.77 1.65 -13.58
C LYS A 78 17.36 3.07 -14.01
N ASN A 79 17.27 4.02 -13.08
CA ASN A 79 16.81 5.39 -13.29
C ASN A 79 15.39 5.52 -13.86
N ILE A 80 14.54 4.51 -13.69
CA ILE A 80 13.14 4.58 -14.09
C ILE A 80 12.38 5.34 -13.01
N LEU A 81 11.54 6.29 -13.42
CA LEU A 81 10.72 7.09 -12.51
C LEU A 81 9.34 6.45 -12.36
N LEU A 82 8.94 6.19 -11.12
CA LEU A 82 7.65 5.60 -10.75
C LEU A 82 6.86 6.58 -9.89
N ASN A 83 5.54 6.39 -9.83
CA ASN A 83 4.75 7.00 -8.79
C ASN A 83 5.14 6.39 -7.43
N ALA A 84 5.47 7.25 -6.46
CA ALA A 84 5.97 6.81 -5.16
C ALA A 84 4.92 6.03 -4.35
N ASP A 85 3.66 6.44 -4.42
CA ASP A 85 2.56 5.77 -3.71
C ASP A 85 2.25 4.40 -4.35
N ALA A 86 2.31 4.30 -5.68
CA ALA A 86 2.16 3.04 -6.40
C ALA A 86 3.31 2.06 -6.07
N ASN A 87 4.55 2.55 -5.99
CA ASN A 87 5.69 1.73 -5.54
C ASN A 87 5.50 1.24 -4.10
N GLY A 88 5.06 2.13 -3.18
CA GLY A 88 4.74 1.77 -1.81
C GLY A 88 3.65 0.71 -1.71
N ALA A 89 2.56 0.87 -2.47
CA ALA A 89 1.46 -0.10 -2.53
C ALA A 89 1.93 -1.46 -3.06
N ALA A 90 2.74 -1.48 -4.13
CA ALA A 90 3.31 -2.71 -4.68
C ALA A 90 4.23 -3.44 -3.67
N ASN A 91 5.02 -2.70 -2.90
CA ASN A 91 5.83 -3.27 -1.82
C ASN A 91 4.98 -3.86 -0.68
N ILE A 92 3.86 -3.22 -0.33
CA ILE A 92 2.90 -3.80 0.63
C ILE A 92 2.33 -5.11 0.08
N SER A 93 1.92 -5.13 -1.20
CA SER A 93 1.49 -6.35 -1.88
C SER A 93 2.57 -7.43 -1.85
N ALA A 94 3.84 -7.08 -2.05
CA ALA A 94 4.96 -8.01 -1.99
C ALA A 94 5.15 -8.63 -0.59
N LYS A 95 4.99 -7.85 0.49
CA LYS A 95 5.07 -8.37 1.86
C LYS A 95 3.97 -9.38 2.19
N VAL A 96 2.77 -9.20 1.65
CA VAL A 96 1.65 -10.11 1.91
C VAL A 96 1.58 -11.27 0.93
N ALA A 97 2.12 -11.12 -0.29
CA ALA A 97 1.97 -12.09 -1.38
C ALA A 97 2.24 -13.54 -0.97
N ILE A 98 3.35 -13.79 -0.26
CA ILE A 98 3.71 -15.13 0.21
C ILE A 98 2.69 -15.65 1.24
N LYS A 99 2.22 -14.80 2.16
CA LYS A 99 1.28 -15.18 3.22
C LYS A 99 -0.10 -15.56 2.67
N VAL A 100 -0.52 -14.93 1.57
CA VAL A 100 -1.86 -15.14 1.00
C VAL A 100 -1.85 -15.87 -0.35
N GLY A 101 -0.69 -16.31 -0.84
CA GLY A 101 -0.56 -16.99 -2.13
C GLY A 101 -0.92 -16.12 -3.34
N LEU A 102 -0.73 -14.80 -3.25
CA LEU A 102 -1.04 -13.89 -4.36
C LEU A 102 0.09 -13.84 -5.40
N GLY A 103 -0.27 -14.01 -6.67
CA GLY A 103 0.60 -13.73 -7.80
C GLY A 103 0.70 -12.21 -8.05
N LEU A 104 1.93 -11.69 -8.14
CA LEU A 104 2.19 -10.27 -8.39
C LEU A 104 2.45 -9.95 -9.88
N SER A 105 2.23 -10.91 -10.78
CA SER A 105 2.48 -10.76 -12.22
C SER A 105 1.68 -9.65 -12.88
N GLY A 106 0.55 -9.25 -12.28
CA GLY A 106 -0.26 -8.11 -12.75
C GLY A 106 0.35 -6.73 -12.46
N ILE A 107 1.33 -6.63 -11.56
CA ILE A 107 2.00 -5.36 -11.25
C ILE A 107 3.17 -5.19 -12.22
N SER A 108 2.96 -4.31 -13.20
CA SER A 108 3.95 -4.01 -14.24
C SER A 108 4.57 -2.63 -14.07
N ARG A 109 5.67 -2.40 -14.80
CA ARG A 109 6.26 -1.06 -14.92
C ARG A 109 5.24 -0.01 -15.35
N VAL A 110 4.36 -0.34 -16.30
CA VAL A 110 3.36 0.59 -16.82
C VAL A 110 2.39 1.02 -15.73
N SER A 111 1.88 0.08 -14.93
CA SER A 111 0.97 0.38 -13.81
C SER A 111 1.61 1.24 -12.71
N LEU A 112 2.94 1.18 -12.56
CA LEU A 112 3.67 1.96 -11.56
C LEU A 112 4.08 3.36 -12.06
N ILE A 113 4.32 3.51 -13.37
CA ILE A 113 4.64 4.80 -13.98
C ILE A 113 3.37 5.65 -14.12
N ALA A 114 2.30 5.05 -14.63
CA ALA A 114 1.05 5.73 -14.91
C ALA A 114 -0.14 4.95 -14.31
N PRO A 115 -0.35 5.07 -12.98
CA PRO A 115 -1.50 4.45 -12.33
C PRO A 115 -2.81 4.90 -12.98
N LEU A 116 -3.77 3.98 -13.08
CA LEU A 116 -5.10 4.28 -13.60
C LEU A 116 -5.76 5.37 -12.75
N LYS A 117 -6.22 6.44 -13.41
CA LYS A 117 -6.96 7.52 -12.75
C LYS A 117 -8.44 7.17 -12.70
N VAL A 118 -8.93 6.90 -11.49
CA VAL A 118 -10.32 6.58 -11.22
C VAL A 118 -11.06 7.84 -10.75
N ARG A 119 -12.15 8.22 -11.42
CA ARG A 119 -12.98 9.37 -11.06
C ARG A 119 -14.06 8.94 -10.08
N LEU A 120 -13.88 9.20 -8.79
CA LEU A 120 -14.81 8.71 -7.77
C LEU A 120 -16.25 9.23 -7.94
N TRP A 121 -16.43 10.42 -8.52
CA TRP A 121 -17.75 11.03 -8.74
C TRP A 121 -18.51 10.46 -9.95
N THR A 122 -17.90 9.60 -10.76
CA THR A 122 -18.59 8.94 -11.88
C THR A 122 -19.23 7.62 -11.48
N PHE A 123 -19.01 7.15 -10.24
CA PHE A 123 -19.61 5.92 -9.76
C PHE A 123 -21.05 6.17 -9.31
N GLN A 124 -21.96 5.28 -9.71
CA GLN A 124 -23.29 5.19 -9.11
C GLN A 124 -23.17 4.77 -7.65
N GLU A 125 -24.16 5.13 -6.83
CA GLU A 125 -24.21 4.67 -5.44
C GLU A 125 -24.16 3.14 -5.39
N SER A 126 -23.34 2.63 -4.47
CA SER A 126 -23.31 1.18 -4.24
C SER A 126 -24.71 0.71 -3.81
N PRO A 127 -25.21 -0.42 -4.35
CA PRO A 127 -26.49 -0.96 -3.94
C PRO A 127 -26.55 -1.08 -2.42
N ARG A 128 -27.67 -0.67 -1.81
CA ARG A 128 -27.90 -0.93 -0.38
C ARG A 128 -28.00 -2.45 -0.23
N LEU A 129 -27.03 -3.04 0.44
CA LEU A 129 -27.08 -4.46 0.77
C LEU A 129 -28.14 -4.68 1.84
N GLU A 130 -29.11 -5.55 1.55
CA GLU A 130 -30.12 -6.01 2.50
C GLU A 130 -29.40 -6.50 3.77
N ALA A 131 -29.76 -5.96 4.93
CA ALA A 131 -29.30 -6.47 6.20
C ALA A 131 -29.82 -7.92 6.30
N GLY A 132 -28.89 -8.89 6.30
CA GLY A 132 -29.21 -10.30 6.39
C GLY A 132 -30.25 -10.55 7.48
N GLY A 133 -31.34 -11.21 7.08
CA GLY A 133 -32.47 -11.53 7.93
C GLY A 133 -32.05 -12.24 9.21
N SER A 134 -32.80 -11.93 10.27
CA SER A 134 -32.73 -12.61 11.55
C SER A 134 -32.84 -14.12 11.32
N ILE A 135 -31.77 -14.85 11.61
CA ILE A 135 -31.85 -16.29 11.81
C ILE A 135 -32.65 -16.45 13.10
N LYS A 136 -33.86 -16.98 12.99
CA LYS A 136 -34.69 -17.41 14.12
C LYS A 136 -34.09 -18.63 14.78
#